data_AF-A0A954RRM8-F1
#
_entry.id   AF-A0A954RRM8-F1
#
_cell.length_a   1.000
_cell.length_b   1.000
_cell.length_c   1.000
_cell.angle_alpha   90.00
_cell.angle_beta   90.00
_cell.angle_gamma   90.00
#
_symmetry.space_group_name_H-M   'P 1'
#
loop_
_entity.id
_entity.type
_entity.pdbx_description
1 polymer ?
#
loop_
_entity_poly.entity_id
_entity_poly.type
_entity_poly.pdbx_seq_one_letter_code
_entity_poly.pdbx_strand_id
1 'polypeptide(L)'
;AELRAAMPHTWFLVPGYGAQGGGAADVREGFDESGLGAVVNNSRGIIFAHSRPEYEHLPQIDWQRAVDLATRDMIAQLQAETSVGRLRHE
;
A
#
# COMPACT_ATOMS: atom_id res chain seq x y z
N ALA A 1 -12.43 -5.66 -10.31
CA ALA A 1 -12.87 -5.34 -11.67
C ALA A 1 -14.18 -4.56 -11.72
N GLU A 2 -15.31 -5.08 -11.21
CA GLU A 2 -16.65 -4.54 -11.49
C GLU A 2 -16.81 -3.03 -11.21
N LEU A 3 -16.44 -2.57 -10.01
CA LEU A 3 -16.56 -1.15 -9.64
C LEU A 3 -15.67 -0.24 -10.49
N ARG A 4 -14.43 -0.67 -10.79
CA ARG A 4 -13.52 0.09 -11.68
C ARG A 4 -14.09 0.20 -13.09
N ALA A 5 -14.70 -0.86 -13.62
CA ALA A 5 -15.35 -0.83 -14.93
C ALA A 5 -16.60 0.07 -14.94
N ALA A 6 -17.41 0.03 -13.88
CA ALA A 6 -18.61 0.86 -13.76
C ALA A 6 -18.31 2.35 -13.50
N MET A 7 -17.16 2.65 -12.88
CA MET A 7 -16.77 4.01 -12.46
C MET A 7 -15.34 4.34 -12.89
N PRO A 8 -15.06 4.42 -14.21
CA PRO A 8 -13.69 4.47 -14.74
C PRO A 8 -12.89 5.69 -14.27
N HIS A 9 -13.55 6.81 -13.98
CA HIS A 9 -12.90 8.07 -13.58
C HIS A 9 -12.92 8.35 -12.08
N THR A 10 -13.49 7.44 -11.26
CA THR A 10 -13.63 7.66 -9.82
C THR A 10 -12.37 7.21 -9.07
N TRP A 11 -11.97 8.00 -8.09
CA TRP A 11 -10.95 7.62 -7.12
C TRP A 11 -11.56 6.78 -6.00
N PHE A 12 -11.01 5.60 -5.74
CA PHE A 12 -11.43 4.74 -4.64
C PHE A 12 -10.51 4.91 -3.43
N LEU A 13 -11.11 5.10 -2.26
CA LEU A 13 -10.42 4.88 -1.00
C LEU A 13 -10.49 3.38 -0.68
N VAL A 14 -9.33 2.73 -0.61
CA VAL A 14 -9.22 1.30 -0.30
C VAL A 14 -8.70 1.15 1.13
N PRO A 15 -9.55 0.81 2.12
CA PRO A 15 -9.14 0.65 3.50
C PRO A 15 -8.50 -0.71 3.77
N GLY A 16 -7.70 -0.79 4.84
CA GLY A 16 -7.40 -2.07 5.49
C GLY A 16 -6.22 -2.87 4.96
N TYR A 17 -5.31 -2.26 4.20
CA TYR A 17 -4.08 -2.91 3.73
C TYR A 17 -3.31 -3.54 4.89
N GLY A 18 -2.95 -4.83 4.74
CA GLY A 18 -2.13 -5.59 5.69
C GLY A 18 -2.82 -6.02 6.99
N ALA A 19 -3.95 -5.42 7.39
CA ALA A 19 -4.60 -5.73 8.68
C ALA A 19 -5.86 -6.60 8.55
N GLN A 20 -6.44 -6.72 7.35
CA GLN A 20 -7.62 -7.58 7.08
C GLN A 20 -7.26 -8.83 6.24
N GLY A 21 -5.98 -9.19 6.18
CA GLY A 21 -5.50 -10.26 5.29
C GLY A 21 -5.41 -9.84 3.81
N GLY A 22 -5.80 -8.61 3.48
CA GLY A 22 -5.65 -8.02 2.15
C GLY A 22 -4.22 -7.55 1.90
N GLY A 23 -3.56 -8.17 0.93
CA GLY A 23 -2.25 -7.76 0.40
C GLY A 23 -2.38 -6.86 -0.83
N ALA A 24 -1.23 -6.51 -1.42
CA ALA A 24 -1.21 -5.68 -2.63
C ALA A 24 -1.96 -6.32 -3.82
N ALA A 25 -2.04 -7.65 -3.88
CA ALA A 25 -2.82 -8.36 -4.89
C ALA A 25 -4.33 -8.08 -4.79
N ASP A 26 -4.87 -7.94 -3.58
CA ASP A 26 -6.32 -7.72 -3.36
C ASP A 26 -6.77 -6.31 -3.77
N VAL A 27 -5.85 -5.36 -3.82
CA VAL A 27 -6.13 -3.96 -4.18
C VAL A 27 -5.81 -3.64 -5.64
N ARG A 28 -5.21 -4.59 -6.38
CA ARG A 28 -4.84 -4.47 -7.81
C ARG A 28 -5.98 -3.94 -8.65
N GLU A 29 -7.16 -4.52 -8.44
CA GLU A 29 -8.38 -4.24 -9.19
C GLU A 29 -8.98 -2.85 -8.94
N GLY A 30 -8.47 -2.12 -7.95
CA GLY A 30 -8.87 -0.75 -7.67
C GLY A 30 -8.19 0.27 -8.58
N PHE A 31 -7.02 -0.05 -9.13
CA PHE A 31 -6.25 0.84 -10.00
C PHE A 31 -6.70 0.76 -11.45
N ASP A 32 -6.50 1.84 -12.20
CA ASP A 32 -6.60 1.82 -13.66
C ASP A 32 -5.32 1.30 -14.31
N GLU A 33 -5.31 1.25 -15.64
CA GLU A 33 -4.15 0.79 -16.40
C GLU A 33 -2.90 1.66 -16.19
N SER A 34 -3.05 2.95 -15.89
CA SER A 34 -1.90 3.82 -15.60
C SER A 34 -1.34 3.65 -14.18
N GLY A 35 -2.05 2.92 -13.31
CA GLY A 35 -1.68 2.79 -11.90
C GLY A 35 -2.29 3.86 -11.00
N LEU A 36 -3.28 4.62 -11.51
CA LEU A 36 -3.98 5.67 -10.77
C LEU A 36 -5.38 5.21 -10.34
N GLY A 37 -6.14 6.11 -9.71
CA GLY A 37 -7.56 5.88 -9.40
C GLY A 37 -7.83 5.20 -8.06
N ALA A 38 -6.81 4.84 -7.28
CA ALA A 38 -7.00 4.35 -5.91
C ALA A 38 -6.02 4.98 -4.92
N VAL A 39 -6.52 5.25 -3.71
CA VAL A 39 -5.75 5.62 -2.53
C VAL A 39 -5.85 4.48 -1.53
N VAL A 40 -4.74 3.81 -1.27
CA VAL A 40 -4.69 2.66 -0.36
C VAL A 40 -4.31 3.14 1.04
N ASN A 41 -5.19 2.90 2.01
CA ASN A 41 -4.95 3.26 3.40
C ASN A 41 -4.32 2.09 4.19
N ASN A 42 -3.22 2.41 4.88
CA ASN A 42 -2.55 1.54 5.85
C ASN A 42 -2.21 2.33 7.11
N SER A 43 -3.13 2.41 8.06
CA SER A 43 -2.87 3.16 9.30
C SER A 43 -2.02 2.36 10.29
N ARG A 44 -2.54 1.26 10.85
CA ARG A 44 -1.85 0.53 11.93
C ARG A 44 -0.54 -0.12 11.48
N GLY A 45 -0.47 -0.59 10.23
CA GLY A 45 0.74 -1.22 9.71
C GLY A 45 1.91 -0.26 9.55
N ILE A 46 1.65 1.04 9.41
CA ILE A 46 2.67 2.10 9.36
C ILE A 46 2.90 2.70 10.76
N ILE A 47 1.84 3.18 11.43
CA ILE A 47 1.95 3.88 12.74
C ILE A 47 2.64 3.02 13.80
N PHE A 48 2.32 1.73 13.84
CA PHE A 48 2.87 0.78 14.81
C PHE A 48 4.00 -0.06 14.24
N ALA A 49 4.63 0.33 13.13
CA ALA A 49 5.73 -0.43 12.53
C ALA A 49 6.86 -0.74 13.53
N HIS A 50 7.18 0.22 14.41
CA HIS A 50 8.23 0.07 15.43
C HIS A 50 8.02 -1.10 16.41
N SER A 51 6.80 -1.64 16.54
CA SER A 51 6.48 -2.76 17.42
C SER A 51 6.17 -4.06 16.67
N ARG A 52 6.42 -4.10 15.36
CA ARG A 52 6.18 -5.31 14.57
C ARG A 52 7.45 -6.15 14.40
N PRO A 53 7.32 -7.49 14.33
CA PRO A 53 8.47 -8.40 14.20
C PRO A 53 9.39 -8.08 13.01
N GLU A 54 8.85 -7.59 11.89
CA GLU A 54 9.64 -7.31 10.69
C GLU A 54 10.67 -6.18 10.91
N TYR A 55 10.43 -5.30 11.90
CA TYR A 55 11.27 -4.13 12.19
C TYR A 55 11.97 -4.21 13.56
N GLU A 56 11.89 -5.33 14.28
CA GLU A 56 12.54 -5.53 15.59
C GLU A 56 14.07 -5.42 15.53
N HIS A 57 14.66 -5.57 14.35
CA HIS A 57 16.11 -5.40 14.13
C HIS A 57 16.57 -3.93 14.23
N LEU A 58 15.64 -2.97 14.23
CA LEU A 58 15.95 -1.56 14.41
C LEU A 58 16.07 -1.21 15.90
N PRO A 59 16.92 -0.25 16.28
CA PRO A 59 16.95 0.25 17.66
C PRO A 59 15.58 0.79 18.07
N GLN A 60 15.09 0.46 19.28
CA GLN A 60 13.72 0.82 19.71
C GLN A 60 13.41 2.33 19.68
N ILE A 61 14.42 3.20 19.79
CA ILE A 61 14.22 4.66 19.71
C ILE A 61 14.01 5.16 18.27
N ASP A 62 14.27 4.32 17.27
CA ASP A 62 14.24 4.67 15.84
C ASP A 62 12.89 4.32 15.19
N TRP A 63 11.79 4.66 15.89
CA TRP A 63 10.43 4.41 15.41
C TRP A 63 10.14 5.15 14.09
N GLN A 64 10.79 6.28 13.85
CA GLN A 64 10.68 7.05 12.60
C GLN A 64 11.18 6.24 11.41
N ARG A 65 12.32 5.56 11.57
CA ARG A 65 12.85 4.68 10.53
C ARG A 65 11.97 3.46 10.31
N ALA A 66 11.39 2.89 11.35
CA ALA A 66 10.42 1.80 11.20
C ALA A 66 9.19 2.25 10.38
N VAL A 67 8.67 3.46 10.64
CA VAL A 67 7.56 4.06 9.88
C VAL A 67 7.92 4.32 8.41
N ASP A 68 9.11 4.87 8.14
CA ASP A 68 9.60 5.12 6.78
C ASP A 68 9.77 3.80 6.01
N LEU A 69 10.40 2.79 6.62
CA LEU A 69 10.57 1.47 6.02
C LEU A 69 9.22 0.82 5.73
N ALA A 70 8.29 0.80 6.68
CA ALA A 70 6.96 0.25 6.45
C ALA A 70 6.19 0.94 5.33
N THR A 71 6.37 2.26 5.19
CA THR A 71 5.77 3.02 4.09
C THR A 71 6.39 2.61 2.74
N ARG A 72 7.73 2.49 2.68
CA ARG A 72 8.45 2.09 1.46
C ARG A 72 8.16 0.64 1.07
N ASP A 73 8.08 -0.26 2.03
CA ASP A 73 7.76 -1.67 1.80
C ASP A 73 6.35 -1.82 1.23
N MET A 74 5.37 -1.06 1.76
CA MET A 74 4.03 -1.01 1.18
C MET A 74 4.05 -0.47 -0.26
N ILE A 75 4.79 0.61 -0.53
CA ILE A 75 4.92 1.16 -1.89
C ILE A 75 5.52 0.10 -2.82
N ALA A 76 6.59 -0.58 -2.40
CA ALA A 76 7.25 -1.61 -3.19
C ALA A 76 6.32 -2.79 -3.47
N GLN A 77 5.54 -3.24 -2.49
CA GLN A 77 4.54 -4.30 -2.67
C GLN A 77 3.44 -3.89 -3.65
N LEU A 78 2.91 -2.66 -3.54
CA LEU A 78 1.93 -2.14 -4.51
C LEU A 78 2.51 -2.06 -5.92
N GLN A 79 3.77 -1.63 -6.06
CA GLN A 79 4.44 -1.57 -7.35
C GLN A 79 4.67 -2.95 -7.97
N ALA A 80 5.02 -3.95 -7.15
CA ALA A 80 5.27 -5.30 -7.61
C ALA A 80 3.98 -6.02 -8.05
N GLU A 81 2.87 -5.74 -7.36
CA GLU A 81 1.63 -6.51 -7.52
C GLU A 81 0.52 -5.76 -8.27
N THR A 82 0.71 -4.51 -8.67
CA THR A 82 -0.36 -3.71 -9.32
C THR A 82 0.16 -2.87 -10.48
N SER A 83 -0.73 -2.18 -11.20
CA SER A 83 -0.35 -1.23 -12.27
C SER A 83 0.42 0.00 -11.77
N VAL A 84 0.46 0.26 -10.45
CA VAL A 84 1.23 1.34 -9.81
C VAL A 84 2.71 1.29 -10.19
N GLY A 85 3.27 0.11 -10.49
CA GLY A 85 4.65 -0.02 -10.94
C GLY A 85 5.01 0.81 -12.18
N ARG A 86 4.02 1.18 -13.01
CA ARG A 86 4.20 1.99 -14.22
C ARG A 86 4.51 3.46 -13.93
N LEU A 87 4.13 3.97 -12.74
CA LEU A 87 4.37 5.36 -12.33
C LEU A 87 5.86 5.72 -12.17
N ARG A 88 6.78 4.74 -12.23
CA ARG A 88 8.23 4.96 -12.11
C ARG A 88 8.91 5.39 -13.43
N HIS A 89 8.18 5.38 -14.54
CA HIS A 89 8.71 5.65 -15.88
C HIS A 89 8.37 7.05 -16.42
N GLU A 90 7.82 7.93 -15.58
CA GLU A 90 7.61 9.36 -15.87
C GLU A 90 8.63 10.21 -15.08
#